data_AF-A0A3M1CXH3-F1
#
_entry.id   AF-A0A3M1CXH3-F1
#
_cell.length_a   1.000
_cell.length_b   1.000
_cell.length_c   1.000
_cell.angle_alpha   90.00
_cell.angle_beta   90.00
_cell.angle_gamma   90.00
#
_symmetry.space_group_name_H-M   'P 1'
#
loop_
_entity.id
_entity.type
_entity.pdbx_description
1 polymer ?
#
loop_
_entity_poly.entity_id
_entity_poly.type
_entity_poly.pdbx_seq_one_letter_code
_entity_poly.pdbx_strand_id
1 'polypeptide(L)' 'GGIVIGVCDTFKVPVRFIGIGEGVEDLRSFEPGAFVQALFE' A
#
# COMPACT_ATOMS: atom_id res chain seq x y z
N GLY A 1 -6.16 -4.19 3.94
CA GLY A 1 -4.94 -3.36 4.13
C GLY A 1 -3.79 -4.14 4.74
N GLY A 2 -3.94 -4.72 5.93
CA GLY A 2 -2.83 -5.22 6.76
C GLY A 2 -1.80 -6.18 6.13
N ILE A 3 -2.11 -6.85 5.01
CA ILE A 3 -1.13 -7.73 4.32
C ILE A 3 0.10 -6.97 3.82
N VAL A 4 -0.04 -5.68 3.47
CA VAL A 4 1.08 -4.83 3.05
C VAL A 4 2.16 -4.75 4.13
N ILE A 5 1.77 -4.72 5.40
CA ILE A 5 2.68 -4.67 6.54
C ILE A 5 3.47 -5.98 6.63
N GLY A 6 2.80 -7.12 6.52
CA GLY A 6 3.43 -8.44 6.57
C GLY A 6 4.37 -8.71 5.39
N VAL A 7 4.02 -8.27 4.19
CA VAL A 7 4.88 -8.37 3.00
C VAL A 7 6.13 -7.52 3.16
N CYS A 8 5.99 -6.26 3.58
CA CYS A 8 7.13 -5.38 3.84
C CYS A 8 8.07 -5.97 4.92
N ASP A 9 7.51 -6.52 5.99
CA ASP A 9 8.29 -7.12 7.07
C ASP A 9 9.02 -8.40 6.63
N THR A 10 8.36 -9.25 5.84
CA THR A 10 8.92 -10.53 5.38
C THR A 10 10.03 -10.33 4.36
N PHE A 11 9.79 -9.49 3.35
CA PHE A 11 10.69 -9.37 2.20
C PHE A 11 11.70 -8.22 2.35
N LYS A 12 11.53 -7.34 3.34
CA LYS A 12 12.39 -6.17 3.60
C LYS A 12 12.58 -5.27 2.36
N VAL A 13 11.57 -5.24 1.48
CA VAL A 13 11.53 -4.39 0.29
C VAL A 13 10.40 -3.36 0.38
N PRO A 14 10.59 -2.14 -0.16
CA PRO A 14 9.56 -1.12 -0.12
C PRO A 14 8.47 -1.39 -1.17
N VAL A 15 7.21 -1.29 -0.76
CA VAL A 15 6.09 -1.17 -1.71
C VAL A 15 6.16 0.20 -2.37
N ARG A 16 6.12 0.23 -3.70
CA ARG A 16 6.24 1.46 -4.51
C ARG A 16 4.89 1.96 -5.04
N PHE A 17 4.01 1.04 -5.40
CA PHE A 17 2.71 1.34 -5.99
C PHE A 17 1.63 0.44 -5.41
N ILE A 18 0.40 0.94 -5.39
CA ILE A 18 -0.80 0.19 -5.02
C ILE A 18 -1.89 0.43 -6.07
N GLY A 19 -2.65 -0.62 -6.35
CA GLY A 19 -3.89 -0.51 -7.13
C GLY A 19 -5.06 -0.24 -6.19
N ILE A 20 -5.85 0.79 -6.49
CA ILE A 20 -7.07 1.13 -5.73
C ILE A 20 -8.37 0.88 -6.50
N GLY A 21 -8.27 0.27 -7.67
CA GLY A 21 -9.37 -0.01 -8.59
C GLY A 21 -8.88 -0.89 -9.76
N GLU A 22 -9.67 -0.97 -10.82
CA GLU A 22 -9.44 -1.88 -11.95
C GLU A 22 -8.82 -1.18 -13.16
N GLY A 23 -8.87 0.16 -13.22
CA GLY A 23 -8.33 0.96 -14.31
C GLY A 23 -6.80 1.10 -14.26
N VAL A 24 -6.20 1.49 -15.37
CA VAL A 24 -4.75 1.77 -15.44
C VAL A 24 -4.41 3.00 -14.61
N GLU A 25 -5.33 3.96 -14.55
CA GLU A 25 -5.31 5.18 -13.76
C GLU A 25 -5.36 4.92 -12.24
N ASP A 26 -5.82 3.74 -11.82
CA ASP A 26 -5.95 3.39 -10.40
C ASP A 26 -4.63 2.90 -9.79
N LEU A 27 -3.57 2.81 -10.59
CA LEU A 27 -2.22 2.56 -10.10
C LEU A 27 -1.63 3.86 -9.55
N ARG A 28 -1.41 3.90 -8.24
CA ARG A 28 -0.91 5.09 -7.55
C ARG A 28 0.36 4.79 -6.76
N SER A 29 1.20 5.81 -6.59
CA SER A 29 2.35 5.73 -5.67
C SER A 29 1.87 5.37 -4.27
N PHE A 30 2.60 4.49 -3.61
CA PHE A 30 2.29 4.08 -2.25
C PHE A 30 2.79 5.13 -1.25
N GLU A 31 1.86 5.71 -0.49
CA GLU A 31 2.15 6.67 0.59
C GLU A 31 1.91 6.00 1.96
N PRO A 32 2.97 5.59 2.69
CA PRO A 32 2.81 4.83 3.93
C PRO A 32 2.01 5.56 5.01
N GLY A 33 2.18 6.89 5.11
CA GLY A 33 1.47 7.71 6.10
C GLY A 33 -0.04 7.71 5.86
N ALA A 34 -0.47 7.95 4.62
CA ALA A 34 -1.87 7.91 4.23
C ALA A 34 -2.47 6.51 4.39
N PHE A 35 -1.70 5.47 4.08
CA PHE A 35 -2.13 4.09 4.25
C PHE A 35 -2.36 3.71 5.71
N VAL A 36 -1.46 4.12 6.61
CA VAL A 36 -1.61 3.90 8.06
C VAL A 36 -2.81 4.68 8.58
N GLN A 37 -2.98 5.96 8.20
CA GLN A 37 -4.13 6.75 8.61
C GLN A 37 -5.45 6.07 8.22
N ALA A 38 -5.58 5.64 6.95
CA ALA A 38 -6.77 4.97 6.45
C ALA A 38 -7.03 3.58 7.08
N LEU A 39 -6.06 2.99 7.78
CA LEU A 39 -6.23 1.70 8.46
C LEU A 39 -6.81 1.87 9.88
N PHE A 40 -6.67 3.05 10.49
CA PHE A 40 -7.02 3.32 11.89
C PHE A 40 -8.16 4.33 12.07
N GLU A 41 -8.69 4.90 10.99
CA GLU A 41 -10.00 5.56 10.92
C GLU A 41 -11.12 4.54 10.63
#